data_AF-N6YR34-F1
#
_entry.id   AF-N6YR34-F1
#
_cell.length_a   1.000
_cell.length_b   1.000
_cell.length_c   1.000
_cell.angle_alpha   90.00
_cell.angle_beta   90.00
_cell.angle_gamma   90.00
#
_symmetry.space_group_name_H-M   'P 1'
#
loop_
_entity.id
_entity.type
_entity.pdbx_description
1 polymer ?
#
loop_
_entity_poly.entity_id
_entity_poly.type
_entity_poly.pdbx_seq_one_letter_code
_entity_poly.pdbx_strand_id
1 'polypeptide(L)'
;MAVRLGGNPQVEILGSQTLAGKPQANTDTLGLYLHRISVDPFSRNRHLPPQPGRHLPRPELPVNLHVLLVAWCTHTEQEIEYLAAAIQIIGAGLVLESADMSLADPDWGSEDVVQVLPEEMSTEDLMRLWDSLPDDYRLSAPYLVKTVRLAPDLEREEGPPVKTLVFPMHVPDGSAR
;
A
#
# COMPACT_ATOMS: atom_id res chain seq x y z
N MET A 1 17.36 -23.20 9.90
CA MET A 1 18.71 -22.66 10.14
C MET A 1 18.53 -21.18 10.39
N ALA A 2 18.48 -20.74 11.65
CA ALA A 2 18.30 -19.33 11.98
C ALA A 2 19.66 -18.63 11.74
N VAL A 3 19.76 -17.95 10.60
CA VAL A 3 20.90 -17.09 10.30
C VAL A 3 20.94 -16.01 11.37
N ARG A 4 22.01 -16.01 12.17
CA ARG A 4 22.31 -14.93 13.09
C ARG A 4 22.89 -13.81 12.24
N LEU A 5 22.01 -12.90 11.82
CA LEU A 5 22.42 -11.63 11.22
C LEU A 5 23.45 -10.99 12.15
N GLY A 6 24.71 -10.95 11.73
CA GLY A 6 25.71 -10.09 12.36
C GLY A 6 25.36 -8.63 12.04
N GLY A 7 25.64 -7.70 12.94
CA GLY A 7 25.32 -6.28 12.74
C GLY A 7 24.01 -5.83 13.38
N ASN A 8 23.70 -4.53 13.25
CA ASN A 8 22.46 -3.92 13.73
C ASN A 8 21.67 -3.43 12.51
N PRO A 9 21.01 -4.34 11.77
CA PRO A 9 20.35 -3.99 10.52
C PRO A 9 19.34 -2.87 10.74
N GLN A 10 19.44 -1.82 9.94
CA GLN A 10 18.48 -0.72 9.93
C GLN A 10 17.54 -0.87 8.74
N VAL A 11 16.33 -0.33 8.87
CA VAL A 11 15.37 -0.22 7.77
C VAL A 11 15.19 1.25 7.45
N GLU A 12 15.31 1.61 6.18
CA GLU A 12 15.18 3.00 5.72
C GLU A 12 14.21 3.11 4.55
N ILE A 13 13.34 4.12 4.57
CA ILE A 13 12.51 4.48 3.43
C ILE A 13 13.36 5.31 2.47
N LEU A 14 13.64 4.77 1.30
CA LEU A 14 14.45 5.43 0.30
C LEU A 14 13.56 6.33 -0.57
N GLY A 15 13.89 7.61 -0.61
CA GLY A 15 13.38 8.52 -1.65
C GLY A 15 14.23 8.46 -2.90
N SER A 16 13.72 8.95 -4.04
CA SER A 16 14.48 8.96 -5.30
C SER A 16 15.82 9.71 -5.20
N GLN A 17 15.92 10.72 -4.33
CA GLN A 17 17.17 11.46 -4.09
C GLN A 17 18.16 10.66 -3.24
N THR A 18 17.68 9.93 -2.24
CA THR A 18 18.52 9.05 -1.39
C THR A 18 19.05 7.89 -2.21
N LEU A 19 18.20 7.29 -3.05
CA LEU A 19 18.54 6.19 -3.94
C LEU A 19 19.58 6.58 -5.00
N ALA A 20 19.66 7.87 -5.36
CA ALA A 20 20.69 8.41 -6.25
C ALA A 20 22.07 8.55 -5.58
N GLY A 21 22.11 8.51 -4.26
CA GLY A 21 23.34 8.55 -3.49
C GLY A 21 23.99 7.19 -3.37
N LYS A 22 25.11 7.14 -2.64
CA LYS A 22 25.68 5.87 -2.20
C LYS A 22 25.23 5.60 -0.75
N PRO A 23 25.04 4.33 -0.37
CA PRO A 23 24.93 3.96 1.03
C PRO A 23 26.09 4.54 1.82
N GLN A 24 25.80 5.00 3.03
CA GLN A 24 26.83 5.57 3.89
C GLN A 24 27.82 4.46 4.28
N ALA A 25 29.08 4.82 4.52
CA ALA A 25 30.08 3.82 4.90
C ALA A 25 29.66 3.15 6.22
N ASN A 26 29.75 1.81 6.28
CA ASN A 26 29.35 0.97 7.41
C ASN A 26 27.86 1.01 7.77
N THR A 27 26.96 1.35 6.83
CA THR A 27 25.53 1.13 7.02
C THR A 27 25.10 -0.23 6.49
N ASP A 28 24.51 -1.01 7.39
CA ASP A 28 23.86 -2.29 7.15
C ASP A 28 22.35 -2.03 7.03
N THR A 29 21.91 -1.46 5.91
CA THR A 29 20.53 -0.98 5.75
C THR A 29 19.77 -1.79 4.72
N LEU A 30 18.53 -2.16 5.06
CA LEU A 30 17.51 -2.59 4.11
C LEU A 30 16.68 -1.38 3.70
N GLY A 31 16.71 -1.07 2.41
CA GLY A 31 15.93 0.01 1.82
C GLY A 31 14.54 -0.42 1.40
N LEU A 32 13.56 0.44 1.60
CA LEU A 32 12.19 0.35 1.06
C LEU A 32 12.00 1.48 0.05
N TYR A 33 11.85 1.15 -1.23
CA TYR A 33 11.65 2.14 -2.28
C TYR A 33 10.27 1.98 -2.94
N LEU A 34 9.41 2.98 -2.78
CA LEU A 34 8.09 3.03 -3.43
C LEU A 34 8.23 3.59 -4.85
N HIS A 35 8.16 2.70 -5.85
CA HIS A 35 8.38 3.10 -7.25
C HIS A 35 7.08 3.36 -8.02
N ARG A 36 5.93 2.85 -7.54
CA ARG A 36 4.63 3.05 -8.19
C ARG A 36 3.49 2.94 -7.19
N ILE A 37 2.46 3.76 -7.40
CA ILE A 37 1.15 3.64 -6.75
C ILE A 37 0.12 3.36 -7.85
N SER A 38 -0.78 2.40 -7.62
CA SER A 38 -1.88 2.11 -8.53
C SER A 38 -3.21 2.01 -7.77
N VAL A 39 -4.33 2.30 -8.42
CA VAL A 39 -5.67 2.10 -7.83
C VAL A 39 -6.03 0.63 -7.91
N ASP A 40 -6.51 0.04 -6.82
CA ASP A 40 -6.95 -1.35 -6.79
C ASP A 40 -8.18 -1.53 -7.71
N PRO A 41 -8.06 -2.32 -8.80
CA PRO A 41 -9.15 -2.48 -9.74
C PRO A 41 -10.31 -3.31 -9.19
N PHE A 42 -10.10 -4.13 -8.15
CA PHE A 42 -11.10 -5.07 -7.62
C PHE A 42 -11.94 -4.49 -6.48
N SER A 43 -11.47 -3.39 -5.87
CA SER A 43 -12.14 -2.77 -4.71
C SER A 43 -13.00 -1.56 -5.10
N ARG A 44 -13.32 -1.40 -6.39
CA ARG A 44 -14.21 -0.33 -6.89
C ARG A 44 -15.61 -0.48 -6.27
N ASN A 45 -16.15 0.61 -5.73
CA ASN A 45 -17.45 0.68 -5.01
C ASN A 45 -17.48 0.07 -3.60
N ARG A 46 -16.32 -0.25 -3.01
CA ARG A 46 -16.28 -0.48 -1.57
C ARG A 46 -16.38 0.87 -0.85
N HIS A 47 -16.97 0.85 0.33
CA HIS A 47 -17.18 2.03 1.14
C HIS A 47 -16.72 1.76 2.56
N LEU A 48 -16.15 2.78 3.21
CA LEU A 48 -15.91 2.75 4.64
C LEU A 48 -17.25 2.86 5.39
N PRO A 49 -17.33 2.24 6.59
CA PRO A 49 -18.51 2.38 7.43
C PRO A 49 -18.78 3.86 7.74
N PRO A 50 -20.06 4.24 7.95
CA PRO A 50 -20.41 5.58 8.37
C PRO A 50 -19.78 5.89 9.72
N GLN A 51 -19.40 7.15 9.93
CA GLN A 51 -18.96 7.63 11.24
C GLN A 51 -20.12 7.64 12.25
N PRO A 52 -19.84 7.58 13.56
CA PRO A 52 -20.87 7.75 14.58
C PRO A 52 -21.67 9.04 14.35
N GLY A 53 -23.00 8.93 14.29
CA GLY A 53 -23.90 10.08 14.04
C GLY A 53 -24.16 10.39 12.56
N ARG A 54 -23.65 9.57 11.65
CA ARG A 54 -23.89 9.67 10.21
C ARG A 54 -24.53 8.40 9.65
N HIS A 55 -25.20 8.56 8.51
CA HIS A 55 -25.94 7.49 7.84
C HIS A 55 -25.38 7.15 6.46
N LEU A 56 -24.65 8.06 5.83
CA LEU A 56 -24.08 7.86 4.50
C LEU A 56 -22.75 7.09 4.61
N PRO A 57 -22.59 6.00 3.85
CA PRO A 57 -21.32 5.31 3.74
C PRO A 57 -20.28 6.24 3.12
N ARG A 58 -19.04 6.15 3.60
CA ARG A 58 -17.95 7.00 3.14
C ARG A 58 -17.29 6.36 1.91
N PRO A 59 -17.07 7.09 0.80
CA PRO A 59 -16.28 6.56 -0.30
C PRO A 59 -14.85 6.28 0.16
N GLU A 60 -14.22 5.23 -0.34
CA GLU A 60 -12.79 4.97 -0.16
C GLU A 60 -12.08 4.89 -1.51
N LEU A 61 -10.81 5.27 -1.54
CA LEU A 61 -9.93 5.03 -2.68
C LEU A 61 -8.93 3.94 -2.29
N PRO A 62 -9.17 2.68 -2.70
CA PRO A 62 -8.25 1.59 -2.45
C PRO A 62 -7.05 1.71 -3.40
N VAL A 63 -5.85 1.70 -2.85
CA VAL A 63 -4.59 1.79 -3.59
C VAL A 63 -3.66 0.63 -3.26
N ASN A 64 -2.83 0.30 -4.24
CA ASN A 64 -1.77 -0.67 -4.20
C ASN A 64 -0.43 0.05 -4.26
N LEU A 65 0.47 -0.27 -3.34
CA LEU A 65 1.82 0.30 -3.31
C LEU A 65 2.80 -0.76 -3.83
N HIS A 66 3.56 -0.41 -4.86
CA HIS A 66 4.58 -1.27 -5.46
C HIS A 66 5.94 -0.86 -4.92
N VAL A 67 6.53 -1.71 -4.10
CA VAL A 67 7.72 -1.43 -3.31
C VAL A 67 8.85 -2.35 -3.75
N LEU A 68 10.06 -1.81 -3.89
CA LEU A 68 11.28 -2.58 -3.97
C LEU A 68 11.92 -2.66 -2.58
N LEU A 69 12.18 -3.88 -2.10
CA LEU A 69 13.17 -4.11 -1.06
C LEU A 69 14.54 -4.00 -1.72
N VAL A 70 15.40 -3.11 -1.23
CA VAL A 70 16.71 -2.84 -1.80
C VAL A 70 17.77 -3.16 -0.76
N ALA A 71 18.77 -3.95 -1.12
CA ALA A 71 19.94 -4.14 -0.28
C ALA A 71 20.80 -2.85 -0.28
N TRP A 72 20.61 -2.00 0.73
CA TRP A 72 21.27 -0.69 0.85
C TRP A 72 22.53 -0.80 1.72
N CYS A 73 23.45 -1.64 1.27
CA CYS A 73 24.66 -2.02 2.00
C CYS A 73 25.93 -1.69 1.21
N THR A 74 27.07 -1.76 1.87
CA THR A 74 28.39 -1.56 1.24
C THR A 74 29.17 -2.85 1.02
N HIS A 75 28.81 -3.95 1.69
CA HIS A 75 29.44 -5.26 1.53
C HIS A 75 28.49 -6.27 0.88
N THR A 76 28.97 -7.00 -0.13
CA THR A 76 28.16 -7.93 -0.94
C THR A 76 27.57 -9.11 -0.14
N GLU A 77 28.29 -9.65 0.84
CA GLU A 77 27.77 -10.77 1.65
C GLU A 77 26.54 -10.35 2.48
N GLN A 78 26.58 -9.12 3.01
CA GLN A 78 25.49 -8.54 3.80
C GLN A 78 24.26 -8.25 2.94
N GLU A 79 24.43 -7.87 1.67
CA GLU A 79 23.31 -7.61 0.76
C GLU A 79 22.40 -8.83 0.62
N ILE A 80 22.99 -10.00 0.41
CA ILE A 80 22.26 -11.26 0.26
C ILE A 80 21.64 -11.68 1.59
N GLU A 81 22.40 -11.57 2.68
CA GLU A 81 21.95 -12.02 4.00
C GLU A 81 20.75 -11.21 4.50
N TYR A 82 20.82 -9.88 4.41
CA TYR A 82 19.74 -9.00 4.85
C TYR A 82 18.51 -9.10 3.97
N LEU A 83 18.68 -9.14 2.64
CA LEU A 83 17.53 -9.30 1.76
C LEU A 83 16.86 -10.66 1.95
N ALA A 84 17.63 -11.73 2.11
CA ALA A 84 17.09 -13.06 2.39
C ALA A 84 16.35 -13.11 3.73
N ALA A 85 16.85 -12.43 4.77
CA ALA A 85 16.16 -12.32 6.05
C ALA A 85 14.87 -11.51 5.93
N ALA A 86 14.89 -10.38 5.22
CA ALA A 86 13.69 -9.57 4.97
C ALA A 86 12.60 -10.38 4.24
N ILE A 87 12.99 -11.10 3.19
CA ILE A 87 12.09 -11.99 2.45
C ILE A 87 11.54 -13.11 3.35
N GLN A 88 12.34 -13.66 4.26
CA GLN A 88 11.87 -14.66 5.22
C GLN A 88 10.89 -14.08 6.24
N ILE A 89 11.11 -12.84 6.70
CA ILE A 89 10.23 -12.15 7.66
C ILE A 89 8.89 -11.82 7.01
N ILE A 90 8.91 -11.23 5.82
CA ILE A 90 7.68 -10.85 5.09
C ILE A 90 6.97 -12.10 4.54
N GLY A 91 7.74 -13.12 4.19
CA GLY A 91 7.22 -14.38 3.67
C GLY A 91 6.38 -14.19 2.40
N ALA A 92 5.54 -15.18 2.11
CA ALA A 92 4.68 -15.17 0.92
C ALA A 92 3.37 -14.37 1.10
N GLY A 93 3.18 -13.66 2.21
CA GLY A 93 1.92 -12.98 2.51
C GLY A 93 1.81 -12.51 3.95
N LEU A 94 2.61 -11.51 4.32
CA LEU A 94 2.48 -10.82 5.61
C LEU A 94 1.16 -10.04 5.63
N VAL A 95 0.40 -10.20 6.71
CA VAL A 95 -0.82 -9.44 6.97
C VAL A 95 -0.51 -8.49 8.13
N LEU A 96 -0.80 -7.20 7.94
CA LEU A 96 -0.69 -6.14 8.90
C LEU A 96 -2.10 -5.75 9.34
N GLU A 97 -2.38 -5.92 10.63
CA GLU A 97 -3.67 -5.62 11.24
C GLU A 97 -3.55 -4.45 12.24
N SER A 98 -4.67 -4.04 12.82
CA SER A 98 -4.70 -2.99 13.84
C SER A 98 -3.73 -3.22 15.01
N ALA A 99 -3.48 -4.46 15.41
CA ALA A 99 -2.52 -4.77 16.47
C ALA A 99 -1.08 -4.39 16.10
N ASP A 100 -0.72 -4.52 14.82
CA ASP A 100 0.63 -4.20 14.33
C ASP A 100 0.80 -2.69 14.10
N MET A 101 -0.28 -2.01 13.70
CA MET A 101 -0.25 -0.62 13.25
C MET A 101 -0.71 0.41 14.29
N SER A 102 -1.44 0.00 15.34
CA SER A 102 -2.03 0.91 16.34
C SER A 102 -1.03 1.82 17.06
N LEU A 103 0.23 1.41 17.19
CA LEU A 103 1.28 2.26 17.76
C LEU A 103 1.82 3.28 16.76
N ALA A 104 1.79 2.95 15.47
CA ALA A 104 2.29 3.80 14.39
C ALA A 104 1.24 4.79 13.88
N ASP A 105 -0.03 4.36 13.83
CA ASP A 105 -1.16 5.14 13.36
C ASP A 105 -2.40 4.85 14.24
N PRO A 106 -2.80 5.81 15.11
CA PRO A 106 -3.99 5.67 15.95
C PRO A 106 -5.30 5.63 15.15
N ASP A 107 -5.30 6.12 13.91
CA ASP A 107 -6.48 6.16 13.06
C ASP A 107 -6.71 4.84 12.31
N TRP A 108 -5.76 3.90 12.41
CA TRP A 108 -5.88 2.55 11.85
C TRP A 108 -7.01 1.79 12.56
N GLY A 109 -8.12 1.59 11.85
CA GLY A 109 -9.32 0.96 12.37
C GLY A 109 -9.16 -0.54 12.63
N SER A 110 -10.05 -1.11 13.44
CA SER A 110 -10.05 -2.56 13.75
C SER A 110 -10.24 -3.44 12.50
N GLU A 111 -10.89 -2.90 11.48
CA GLU A 111 -11.15 -3.58 10.21
C GLU A 111 -10.08 -3.27 9.14
N ASP A 112 -9.10 -2.42 9.44
CA ASP A 112 -8.01 -2.09 8.52
C ASP A 112 -6.98 -3.22 8.49
N VAL A 113 -6.88 -3.82 7.31
CA VAL A 113 -5.99 -4.95 7.03
C VAL A 113 -5.24 -4.67 5.74
N VAL A 114 -3.92 -4.75 5.81
CA VAL A 114 -3.03 -4.61 4.66
C VAL A 114 -2.20 -5.87 4.51
N GLN A 115 -2.04 -6.31 3.28
CA GLN A 115 -1.30 -7.50 2.88
C GLN A 115 -0.07 -7.09 2.09
N VAL A 116 1.08 -7.65 2.46
CA VAL A 116 2.35 -7.49 1.76
C VAL A 116 2.69 -8.82 1.11
N LEU A 117 2.83 -8.80 -0.22
CA LEU A 117 2.99 -9.98 -1.06
C LEU A 117 4.20 -9.81 -2.00
N PRO A 118 4.92 -10.87 -2.36
CA PRO A 118 5.84 -10.81 -3.48
C PRO A 118 5.13 -10.34 -4.75
N GLU A 119 5.73 -9.43 -5.50
CA GLU A 119 5.20 -8.96 -6.78
C GLU A 119 5.91 -9.66 -7.94
N GLU A 120 5.15 -10.12 -8.92
CA GLU A 120 5.73 -10.64 -10.16
C GLU A 120 6.16 -9.47 -11.05
N MET A 121 7.47 -9.29 -11.18
CA MET A 121 8.09 -8.34 -12.10
C MET A 121 9.08 -9.09 -12.99
N SER A 122 9.03 -8.84 -14.30
CA SER A 122 10.00 -9.45 -15.20
C SER A 122 11.40 -8.88 -14.94
N THR A 123 12.44 -9.65 -15.21
CA THR A 123 13.83 -9.14 -15.13
C THR A 123 14.02 -7.94 -16.04
N GLU A 124 13.41 -7.92 -17.22
CA GLU A 124 13.48 -6.79 -18.15
C GLU A 124 12.87 -5.52 -17.56
N ASP A 125 11.70 -5.62 -16.92
CA ASP A 125 11.04 -4.47 -16.29
C ASP A 125 11.83 -3.96 -15.09
N LEU A 126 12.39 -4.87 -14.28
CA LEU A 126 13.24 -4.51 -13.15
C LEU A 126 14.50 -3.79 -13.64
N MET A 127 15.16 -4.29 -14.68
CA MET A 127 16.33 -3.65 -15.28
C MET A 127 15.97 -2.27 -15.85
N ARG A 128 14.83 -2.13 -16.55
CA ARG A 128 14.36 -0.84 -17.07
C ARG A 128 14.04 0.17 -15.96
N LEU A 129 13.49 -0.30 -14.85
CA LEU A 129 13.26 0.53 -13.67
C LEU A 129 14.59 1.05 -13.12
N TRP A 130 15.59 0.19 -12.98
CA TRP A 130 16.93 0.60 -12.56
C TRP A 130 17.65 1.51 -13.57
N ASP A 131 17.52 1.26 -14.87
CA ASP A 131 18.08 2.14 -15.92
C ASP A 131 17.48 3.57 -15.89
N SER A 132 16.27 3.72 -15.36
CA SER A 132 15.63 5.03 -15.18
C SER A 132 16.12 5.78 -13.94
N LEU A 133 16.79 5.09 -13.02
CA LEU A 133 17.34 5.63 -11.80
C LEU A 133 18.80 6.06 -12.04
N PRO A 134 19.29 7.08 -11.32
CA PRO A 134 20.63 7.65 -11.56
C PRO A 134 21.79 6.81 -11.00
N ASP A 135 21.52 5.67 -10.38
CA ASP A 135 22.52 4.81 -9.71
C ASP A 135 22.60 3.43 -10.38
N ASP A 136 23.69 2.71 -10.11
CA ASP A 136 23.90 1.36 -10.63
C ASP A 136 22.83 0.39 -10.08
N TYR A 137 22.58 -0.69 -10.83
CA TYR A 137 21.68 -1.75 -10.40
C TYR A 137 22.07 -2.30 -9.02
N ARG A 138 21.11 -2.33 -8.09
CA ARG A 138 21.27 -2.94 -6.77
C ARG A 138 20.37 -4.16 -6.61
N LEU A 139 20.87 -5.13 -5.84
CA LEU A 139 20.11 -6.32 -5.48
C LEU A 139 18.79 -5.90 -4.82
N SER A 140 17.68 -6.29 -5.44
CA SER A 140 16.35 -5.88 -5.02
C SER A 140 15.29 -6.95 -5.25
N ALA A 141 14.22 -6.90 -4.45
CA ALA A 141 13.08 -7.79 -4.54
C ALA A 141 11.75 -6.99 -4.57
N PRO A 142 10.91 -7.19 -5.59
CA PRO A 142 9.64 -6.48 -5.71
C PRO A 142 8.54 -7.08 -4.82
N TYR A 143 7.80 -6.19 -4.16
CA TYR A 143 6.69 -6.50 -3.26
C TYR A 143 5.51 -5.55 -3.50
N LEU A 144 4.31 -6.10 -3.35
CA LEU A 144 3.04 -5.40 -3.46
C LEU A 144 2.40 -5.28 -2.07
N VAL A 145 2.05 -4.05 -1.70
CA VAL A 145 1.25 -3.75 -0.51
C VAL A 145 -0.18 -3.44 -0.95
N LYS A 146 -1.16 -4.26 -0.53
CA LYS A 146 -2.58 -4.11 -0.87
C LYS A 146 -3.47 -4.57 0.29
N THR A 147 -4.64 -4.03 0.54
CA THR A 147 -5.29 -2.89 -0.10
C THR A 147 -5.18 -1.73 0.88
N VAL A 148 -4.33 -0.74 0.58
CA VAL A 148 -4.23 0.46 1.41
C VAL A 148 -5.44 1.34 1.11
N ARG A 149 -6.19 1.71 2.14
CA ARG A 149 -7.45 2.45 1.98
C ARG A 149 -7.24 3.92 2.27
N LEU A 150 -7.47 4.77 1.27
CA LEU A 150 -7.43 6.21 1.46
C LEU A 150 -8.85 6.74 1.74
N ALA A 151 -8.98 7.42 2.86
CA ALA A 151 -10.17 8.19 3.21
C ALA A 151 -10.36 9.39 2.28
N PRO A 152 -11.61 9.85 2.07
CA PRO A 152 -11.87 11.05 1.30
C PRO A 152 -11.45 12.30 2.09
N ASP A 153 -10.83 13.25 1.40
CA ASP A 153 -10.41 14.54 1.99
C ASP A 153 -11.61 15.44 2.37
N LEU A 154 -12.69 15.34 1.58
CA LEU A 154 -13.94 16.06 1.84
C LEU A 154 -15.04 15.10 2.27
N GLU A 155 -15.58 15.36 3.45
CA GLU A 155 -16.78 14.69 3.91
C GLU A 155 -18.01 15.29 3.24
N ARG A 156 -18.84 14.41 2.66
CA ARG A 156 -20.11 14.84 2.07
C ARG A 156 -21.08 15.22 3.18
N GLU A 157 -21.63 16.44 3.13
CA GLU A 157 -22.72 16.82 4.02
C GLU A 157 -23.95 15.92 3.79
N GLU A 158 -24.53 15.41 4.88
CA GLU A 158 -25.75 14.64 4.81
C GLU A 158 -26.95 15.59 4.74
N GLY A 159 -27.79 15.41 3.72
CA GLY A 159 -29.09 16.09 3.67
C GLY A 159 -30.04 15.54 4.75
N PRO A 160 -31.09 16.30 5.10
CA PRO A 160 -32.11 15.79 6.01
C PRO A 160 -32.76 14.51 5.45
N PRO A 161 -33.24 13.60 6.33
CA PRO A 161 -33.84 12.35 5.89
C PRO A 161 -35.05 12.61 4.99
N VAL A 162 -35.17 11.82 3.92
CA VAL A 162 -36.34 11.86 3.04
C VAL A 162 -37.56 11.38 3.84
N LYS A 163 -38.55 12.25 4.01
CA LYS A 163 -39.78 11.95 4.77
C LYS A 163 -40.91 11.41 3.90
N THR A 164 -40.91 11.71 2.61
CA THR A 164 -42.03 11.41 1.70
C THR A 164 -41.51 11.00 0.32
N LEU A 165 -42.03 9.90 -0.21
CA LEU A 165 -41.84 9.49 -1.61
C LEU A 165 -43.17 9.65 -2.34
N VAL A 166 -43.18 10.41 -3.44
CA VAL A 166 -44.37 10.59 -4.29
C VAL A 166 -44.14 9.84 -5.60
N PHE A 167 -44.96 8.82 -5.86
CA PHE A 167 -44.92 8.08 -7.11
C PHE A 167 -45.90 8.70 -8.11
N PRO A 168 -45.46 9.01 -9.34
CA PRO A 168 -46.39 9.46 -10.36
C PRO A 168 -47.34 8.31 -10.72
N MET A 169 -48.62 8.48 -10.41
CA MET A 169 -49.67 7.62 -10.96
C MET A 169 -49.97 8.12 -12.38
N HIS A 170 -49.67 7.30 -13.39
CA HIS A 170 -50.18 7.55 -14.73
C HIS A 170 -51.70 7.38 -14.70
N VAL A 171 -52.43 8.50 -14.77
CA VAL A 171 -53.87 8.48 -15.02
C VAL A 171 -54.02 8.27 -16.53
N PRO A 172 -54.55 7.12 -17.01
CA PRO A 172 -54.78 6.95 -18.43
C PRO A 172 -55.80 8.00 -18.88
N ASP A 173 -55.46 8.77 -19.91
CA ASP A 173 -56.36 9.74 -20.52
C ASP A 173 -57.61 9.00 -21.01
N GLY A 174 -58.71 9.19 -20.29
CA GLY A 174 -60.02 8.71 -20.67
C GLY A 174 -60.54 9.47 -21.88
N SER A 175 -60.07 9.12 -23.09
CA SER A 175 -60.79 9.43 -24.32
C SER A 175 -61.93 8.41 -24.47
N ALA A 176 -63.05 8.69 -23.80
CA ALA A 176 -64.32 8.10 -24.18
C ALA A 176 -64.72 8.67 -25.55
N ARG A 177 -64.98 7.74 -26.48
CA ARG A 177 -65.50 7.96 -27.83
C ARG A 177 -66.85 8.66 -27.82
#